data_AF-A0A0N1BT46-F1
#
_entry.id   AF-A0A0N1BT46-F1
#
_cell.length_a   1.000
_cell.length_b   1.000
_cell.length_c   1.000
_cell.angle_alpha   90.00
_cell.angle_beta   90.00
_cell.angle_gamma   90.00
#
_symmetry.space_group_name_H-M   'P 1'
#
loop_
_entity.id
_entity.type
_entity.pdbx_description
1 polymer ?
#
loop_
_entity_poly.entity_id
_entity_poly.type
_entity_poly.pdbx_seq_one_letter_code
_entity_poly.pdbx_strand_id
1 'polypeptide(L)'
;MPGLLAYLDRVIAAHPDTKVWNISANVPAACDRMRVSEFGHQMSQLARKHGVVFVISSGNRSEGTEERVAPPADAEAAITVSGRLHDEVGRVGNPCPISRVGLGPEGMLKPELSWFSRQRLLGGRRSTASSFAAPLVSRIAAHTWANLRQPTPDLVKALLINAADQEDFHYRTGYGSPISPIKPWRSSDNAVIFCWQQAIVEKRNYYWSGIQLPPSLTRGGKFKGRVKLVAILAPVTHAMGTNYASTRLEATVQFRTNAGKWDRLVGSMELETPEGVARTHDAKWQPIRVYSQQFPRGKTLGQNELRLRARLFWRDRYLYTGGTEDWPVTATFVVMLESFDAEHRVYQEFVNGMGQLVETAVIEPIIEQDVEL
;
A
#
# COMPACT_ATOMS: atom_id res chain seq x y z
N MET A 1 6.75 17.99 -23.37
CA MET A 1 6.72 16.77 -22.53
C MET A 1 6.84 15.44 -23.30
N PRO A 2 6.31 15.25 -24.53
CA PRO A 2 6.37 13.94 -25.22
C PRO A 2 7.79 13.35 -25.35
N GLY A 3 8.80 14.20 -25.60
CA GLY A 3 10.19 13.77 -25.70
C GLY A 3 10.78 13.19 -24.42
N LEU A 4 10.36 13.66 -23.23
CA LEU A 4 10.86 13.14 -21.95
C LEU A 4 10.36 11.72 -21.70
N LEU A 5 9.08 11.45 -21.92
CA LEU A 5 8.51 10.13 -21.68
C LEU A 5 9.02 9.09 -22.65
N ALA A 6 9.15 9.43 -23.94
CA ALA A 6 9.79 8.56 -24.92
C ALA A 6 11.28 8.32 -24.60
N TYR A 7 11.96 9.29 -23.99
CA TYR A 7 13.31 9.10 -23.48
C TYR A 7 13.33 8.15 -22.27
N LEU A 8 12.47 8.37 -21.27
CA LEU A 8 12.36 7.49 -20.10
C LEU A 8 12.03 6.04 -20.50
N ASP A 9 11.09 5.85 -21.42
CA ASP A 9 10.73 4.52 -21.95
C ASP A 9 11.96 3.78 -22.51
N ARG A 10 12.76 4.47 -23.34
CA ARG A 10 13.99 3.91 -23.92
C ARG A 10 15.06 3.63 -22.86
N VAL A 11 15.26 4.56 -21.92
CA VAL A 11 16.27 4.40 -20.87
C VAL A 11 15.92 3.25 -19.93
N ILE A 12 14.67 3.10 -19.52
CA ILE A 12 14.24 1.99 -18.67
C ILE A 12 14.39 0.66 -19.40
N ALA A 13 13.99 0.60 -20.68
CA ALA A 13 14.17 -0.58 -21.51
C ALA A 13 15.66 -0.97 -21.67
N ALA A 14 16.57 0.01 -21.74
CA ALA A 14 18.00 -0.21 -21.85
C ALA A 14 18.68 -0.64 -20.52
N HIS A 15 17.98 -0.49 -19.38
CA HIS A 15 18.51 -0.83 -18.06
C HIS A 15 17.55 -1.77 -17.30
N PRO A 16 17.32 -3.00 -17.79
CA PRO A 16 16.33 -3.92 -17.22
C PRO A 16 16.64 -4.30 -15.77
N ASP A 17 17.90 -4.26 -15.33
CA ASP A 17 18.30 -4.53 -13.94
C ASP A 17 17.95 -3.40 -12.97
N THR A 18 17.68 -2.19 -13.48
CA THR A 18 17.30 -1.04 -12.65
C THR A 18 15.80 -1.07 -12.39
N LYS A 19 15.43 -1.54 -11.20
CA LYS A 19 14.03 -1.72 -10.81
C LYS A 19 13.42 -0.57 -10.01
N VAL A 20 14.25 0.34 -9.48
CA VAL A 20 13.80 1.49 -8.69
C VAL A 20 14.39 2.77 -9.26
N TRP A 21 13.52 3.72 -9.57
CA TRP A 21 13.86 4.98 -10.23
C TRP A 21 13.41 6.16 -9.36
N ASN A 22 14.37 6.95 -8.89
CA ASN A 22 14.10 8.15 -8.12
C ASN A 22 13.80 9.34 -9.06
N ILE A 23 12.64 9.96 -8.89
CA ILE A 23 12.21 11.15 -9.65
C ILE A 23 12.01 12.31 -8.67
N SER A 24 13.09 13.05 -8.43
CA SER A 24 13.07 14.28 -7.60
C SER A 24 12.74 15.53 -8.42
N ALA A 25 11.79 15.42 -9.35
CA ALA A 25 11.39 16.49 -10.27
C ALA A 25 9.86 16.56 -10.37
N ASN A 26 9.32 17.76 -10.23
CA ASN A 26 7.87 18.01 -10.24
C ASN A 26 7.56 19.25 -11.08
N VAL A 27 6.37 19.29 -11.68
CA VAL A 27 5.78 20.52 -12.22
C VAL A 27 5.61 21.52 -11.07
N PRO A 28 5.91 22.81 -11.23
CA PRO A 28 5.81 23.80 -10.16
C PRO A 28 4.36 24.23 -9.86
N ALA A 29 3.41 23.30 -9.88
CA ALA A 29 1.99 23.53 -9.65
C ALA A 29 1.34 22.34 -8.90
N ALA A 30 0.25 22.61 -8.20
CA ALA A 30 -0.62 21.56 -7.66
C ALA A 30 -1.23 20.73 -8.80
N CYS A 31 -1.52 19.44 -8.55
CA CYS A 31 -2.35 18.65 -9.44
C CYS A 31 -3.81 19.16 -9.43
N ASP A 32 -4.55 18.82 -10.48
CA ASP A 32 -5.98 19.08 -10.54
C ASP A 32 -6.73 18.28 -9.45
N ARG A 33 -7.90 18.77 -9.02
CA ARG A 33 -8.71 18.12 -7.98
C ARG A 33 -9.41 16.86 -8.46
N MET A 34 -9.74 16.78 -9.73
CA MET A 34 -10.63 15.78 -10.32
C MET A 34 -9.93 14.90 -11.34
N ARG A 35 -8.82 15.38 -11.94
CA ARG A 35 -8.13 14.69 -13.03
C ARG A 35 -6.69 14.40 -12.69
N VAL A 36 -6.28 13.15 -12.88
CA VAL A 36 -4.86 12.78 -12.91
C VAL A 36 -4.19 13.48 -14.08
N SER A 37 -3.04 14.10 -13.82
CA SER A 37 -2.28 14.78 -14.85
C SER A 37 -1.83 13.78 -15.92
N GLU A 38 -1.73 14.26 -17.16
CA GLU A 38 -1.23 13.45 -18.27
C GLU A 38 0.15 12.85 -17.94
N PHE A 39 1.02 13.65 -17.30
CA PHE A 39 2.34 13.19 -16.90
C PHE A 39 2.26 12.10 -15.81
N GLY A 40 1.39 12.24 -14.80
CA GLY A 40 1.16 11.21 -13.78
C GLY A 40 0.57 9.92 -14.35
N HIS A 41 -0.37 10.02 -15.29
CA HIS A 41 -0.96 8.86 -15.97
C HIS A 41 0.10 8.10 -16.79
N GLN A 42 0.87 8.81 -17.62
CA GLN A 42 1.90 8.21 -18.46
C GLN A 42 3.06 7.62 -17.64
N MET A 43 3.44 8.25 -16.52
CA MET A 43 4.40 7.66 -15.58
C MET A 43 3.86 6.38 -14.94
N SER A 44 2.55 6.31 -14.65
CA SER A 44 1.92 5.07 -14.17
C SER A 44 1.98 3.98 -15.23
N GLN A 45 1.62 4.29 -16.49
CA GLN A 45 1.72 3.34 -17.60
C GLN A 45 3.15 2.81 -17.80
N LEU A 46 4.16 3.68 -17.75
CA LEU A 46 5.56 3.27 -17.87
C LEU A 46 6.01 2.36 -16.72
N ALA A 47 5.61 2.66 -15.48
CA ALA A 47 5.90 1.82 -14.32
C ALA A 47 5.34 0.41 -14.50
N ARG A 48 4.07 0.32 -14.91
CA ARG A 48 3.36 -0.94 -15.13
C ARG A 48 3.95 -1.71 -16.32
N LYS A 49 4.25 -1.03 -17.44
CA LYS A 49 4.86 -1.61 -18.65
C LYS A 49 6.19 -2.31 -18.36
N HIS A 50 7.06 -1.66 -17.59
CA HIS A 50 8.42 -2.17 -17.33
C HIS A 50 8.57 -2.93 -16.01
N GLY A 51 7.51 -2.98 -15.19
CA GLY A 51 7.58 -3.57 -13.86
C GLY A 51 8.59 -2.89 -12.96
N VAL A 52 8.63 -1.55 -12.95
CA VAL A 52 9.56 -0.74 -12.15
C VAL A 52 8.84 0.10 -11.11
N VAL A 53 9.54 0.46 -10.03
CA VAL A 53 9.05 1.38 -8.99
C VAL A 53 9.57 2.78 -9.27
N PHE A 54 8.68 3.72 -9.56
CA PHE A 54 9.01 5.14 -9.46
C PHE A 54 8.82 5.62 -8.02
N VAL A 55 9.82 6.30 -7.48
CA VAL A 55 9.73 7.00 -6.20
C VAL A 55 9.83 8.49 -6.49
N ILE A 56 8.74 9.22 -6.25
CA ILE A 56 8.54 10.59 -6.73
C ILE A 56 8.39 11.52 -5.52
N SER A 57 9.11 12.65 -5.50
CA SER A 57 8.88 13.67 -4.47
C SER A 57 7.49 14.29 -4.61
N SER A 58 6.86 14.69 -3.50
CA SER A 58 5.54 15.33 -3.54
C SER A 58 5.54 16.72 -4.21
N GLY A 59 6.72 17.32 -4.38
CA GLY A 59 6.94 18.70 -4.82
C GLY A 59 7.08 19.68 -3.65
N ASN A 60 7.47 20.91 -3.95
CA ASN A 60 7.55 21.98 -2.97
C ASN A 60 6.42 22.99 -3.21
N ARG A 61 5.93 23.61 -2.14
CA ARG A 61 4.87 24.61 -2.17
C ARG A 61 5.37 25.95 -1.66
N SER A 62 4.77 27.01 -2.19
CA SER A 62 4.81 28.33 -1.60
C SER A 62 3.58 28.52 -0.71
N GLU A 63 3.67 29.45 0.24
CA GLU A 63 2.52 29.84 1.06
C GLU A 63 1.35 30.30 0.17
N GLY A 64 0.12 29.99 0.57
CA GLY A 64 -1.08 30.31 -0.19
C GLY A 64 -1.34 29.46 -1.45
N THR A 65 -0.44 28.52 -1.80
CA THR A 65 -0.70 27.59 -2.91
C THR A 65 -1.57 26.42 -2.48
N GLU A 66 -2.32 25.86 -3.43
CA GLU A 66 -3.24 24.76 -3.16
C GLU A 66 -2.56 23.53 -2.53
N GLU A 67 -3.21 22.98 -1.51
CA GLU A 67 -2.79 21.79 -0.77
C GLU A 67 -3.06 20.51 -1.55
N ARG A 68 -2.18 20.24 -2.51
CA ARG A 68 -2.14 19.03 -3.35
C ARG A 68 -0.70 18.71 -3.75
N VAL A 69 -0.47 17.44 -4.07
CA VAL A 69 0.80 16.97 -4.63
C VAL A 69 1.02 17.58 -6.01
N ALA A 70 2.28 17.69 -6.45
CA ALA A 70 2.62 18.23 -7.76
C ALA A 70 2.91 17.12 -8.78
N PRO A 71 2.32 17.15 -9.99
CA PRO A 71 2.63 16.19 -11.05
C PRO A 71 4.14 15.98 -11.25
N PRO A 72 4.61 14.75 -11.47
CA PRO A 72 3.84 13.50 -11.63
C PRO A 72 3.59 12.75 -10.31
N ALA A 73 3.62 13.43 -9.16
CA ALA A 73 3.39 12.81 -7.83
C ALA A 73 1.95 12.29 -7.64
N ASP A 74 1.06 12.59 -8.58
CA ASP A 74 -0.29 12.06 -8.74
C ASP A 74 -0.34 10.75 -9.57
N ALA A 75 0.81 10.16 -9.93
CA ALA A 75 0.86 8.82 -10.53
C ALA A 75 0.45 7.74 -9.51
N GLU A 76 -0.58 6.94 -9.83
CA GLU A 76 -1.10 5.89 -8.92
C GLU A 76 -0.06 4.81 -8.61
N ALA A 77 0.68 4.39 -9.65
CA ALA A 77 1.64 3.28 -9.55
C ALA A 77 2.91 3.67 -8.77
N ALA A 78 3.19 4.96 -8.66
CA ALA A 78 4.39 5.47 -8.02
C ALA A 78 4.28 5.49 -6.49
N ILE A 79 5.42 5.49 -5.81
CA ILE A 79 5.52 5.81 -4.39
C ILE A 79 5.78 7.32 -4.28
N THR A 80 4.81 8.07 -3.78
CA THR A 80 4.97 9.51 -3.59
C THR A 80 5.45 9.80 -2.18
N VAL A 81 6.49 10.64 -2.06
CA VAL A 81 7.20 10.92 -0.81
C VAL A 81 7.17 12.41 -0.47
N SER A 82 6.57 12.76 0.67
CA SER A 82 6.67 14.11 1.23
C SER A 82 7.79 14.24 2.26
N GLY A 83 8.08 15.48 2.66
CA GLY A 83 9.09 15.77 3.67
C GLY A 83 8.57 15.73 5.11
N ARG A 84 9.44 15.31 6.02
CA ARG A 84 9.35 15.47 7.48
C ARG A 84 10.61 16.14 8.01
N LEU A 85 10.47 16.83 9.14
CA LEU A 85 11.56 17.37 9.92
C LEU A 85 12.05 16.33 10.92
N HIS A 86 13.21 16.58 11.53
CA HIS A 86 13.63 15.83 12.70
C HIS A 86 13.09 16.49 13.98
N ASP A 87 12.85 15.70 15.01
CA ASP A 87 12.59 16.19 16.37
C ASP A 87 13.91 16.60 17.06
N GLU A 88 13.82 16.97 18.34
CA GLU A 88 14.96 17.42 19.15
C GLU A 88 16.05 16.36 19.31
N VAL A 89 15.70 15.07 19.21
CA VAL A 89 16.62 13.94 19.37
C VAL A 89 16.99 13.30 18.03
N GLY A 90 16.64 13.92 16.91
CA GLY A 90 17.02 13.50 15.56
C GLY A 90 16.13 12.40 14.94
N ARG A 91 15.00 12.05 15.55
CA ARG A 91 14.02 11.10 14.99
C ARG A 91 13.08 11.82 14.04
N VAL A 92 12.35 11.07 13.21
CA VAL A 92 11.39 11.67 12.29
C VAL A 92 10.22 12.28 13.08
N GLY A 93 9.98 13.58 12.88
CA GLY A 93 8.99 14.35 13.62
C GLY A 93 7.92 14.96 12.69
N ASN A 94 7.71 16.26 12.84
CA ASN A 94 6.63 17.00 12.19
C ASN A 94 6.72 17.02 10.66
N PRO A 95 5.58 17.23 9.95
CA PRO A 95 5.59 17.45 8.51
C PRO A 95 6.47 18.64 8.11
N CYS A 96 7.13 18.54 6.96
CA CYS A 96 7.92 19.63 6.41
C CYS A 96 7.00 20.74 5.84
N PRO A 97 7.11 22.00 6.32
CA PRO A 97 6.17 23.07 5.94
C PRO A 97 6.13 23.39 4.44
N ILE A 98 7.28 23.23 3.75
CA ILE A 98 7.43 23.55 2.34
C ILE A 98 7.15 22.36 1.42
N SER A 99 7.00 21.15 1.95
CA SER A 99 6.61 20.00 1.13
C SER A 99 5.15 20.15 0.72
N ARG A 100 4.85 19.83 -0.54
CA ARG A 100 3.47 19.64 -0.95
C ARG A 100 2.86 18.48 -0.20
N VAL A 101 1.57 18.62 0.05
CA VAL A 101 0.74 17.73 0.86
C VAL A 101 -0.32 17.10 -0.03
N GLY A 102 -1.03 16.13 0.50
CA GLY A 102 -2.18 15.52 -0.12
C GLY A 102 -3.40 16.44 -0.21
N LEU A 103 -4.43 16.01 -0.91
CA LEU A 103 -4.58 14.71 -1.56
C LEU A 103 -4.02 14.71 -3.00
N GLY A 104 -4.23 13.61 -3.72
CA GLY A 104 -4.21 13.61 -5.18
C GLY A 104 -5.59 13.91 -5.76
N PRO A 105 -5.73 13.82 -7.09
CA PRO A 105 -7.01 13.92 -7.78
C PRO A 105 -8.03 12.90 -7.26
N GLU A 106 -9.31 13.28 -7.23
CA GLU A 106 -10.43 12.48 -6.74
C GLU A 106 -10.31 12.00 -5.28
N GLY A 107 -9.50 12.68 -4.47
CA GLY A 107 -9.24 12.28 -3.09
C GLY A 107 -8.28 11.09 -2.98
N MET A 108 -7.55 10.75 -4.05
CA MET A 108 -6.53 9.71 -4.03
C MET A 108 -5.54 9.98 -2.88
N LEU A 109 -5.29 8.97 -2.05
CA LEU A 109 -4.44 9.08 -0.86
C LEU A 109 -2.97 9.17 -1.29
N LYS A 110 -2.51 10.41 -1.43
CA LYS A 110 -1.14 10.82 -1.74
C LYS A 110 -0.73 11.92 -0.75
N PRO A 111 0.54 12.04 -0.35
CA PRO A 111 1.66 11.12 -0.59
C PRO A 111 1.47 9.79 0.18
N GLU A 112 2.00 8.67 -0.29
CA GLU A 112 1.93 7.42 0.49
C GLU A 112 2.90 7.40 1.67
N LEU A 113 4.10 7.97 1.49
CA LEU A 113 5.17 7.94 2.49
C LEU A 113 5.73 9.33 2.71
N SER A 114 6.54 9.45 3.75
CA SER A 114 7.29 10.65 4.05
C SER A 114 8.65 10.32 4.64
N TRP A 115 9.60 11.24 4.51
CA TRP A 115 10.94 11.08 5.09
C TRP A 115 11.63 12.43 5.33
N PHE A 116 12.78 12.42 6.01
CA PHE A 116 13.61 13.60 6.20
C PHE A 116 13.86 14.39 4.92
N SER A 117 13.48 15.67 4.94
CA SER A 117 13.60 16.59 3.80
C SER A 117 14.57 17.74 4.04
N ARG A 118 15.18 17.85 5.22
CA ARG A 118 16.20 18.84 5.53
C ARG A 118 17.57 18.18 5.51
N GLN A 119 18.47 18.66 4.66
CA GLN A 119 19.81 18.10 4.49
C GLN A 119 20.88 19.18 4.59
N ARG A 120 22.08 18.77 5.01
CA ARG A 120 23.30 19.59 4.91
C ARG A 120 23.99 19.27 3.58
N LEU A 121 24.01 20.25 2.68
CA LEU A 121 24.63 20.14 1.37
C LEU A 121 26.14 20.37 1.45
N LEU A 122 26.84 20.06 0.35
CA LEU A 122 28.24 20.41 0.16
C LEU A 122 28.46 21.92 0.38
N GLY A 123 29.56 22.28 1.04
CA GLY A 123 29.80 23.65 1.50
C GLY A 123 29.08 24.03 2.80
N GLY A 124 28.39 23.07 3.44
CA GLY A 124 27.80 23.26 4.77
C GLY A 124 26.43 23.96 4.79
N ARG A 125 25.92 24.39 3.63
CA ARG A 125 24.60 25.02 3.51
C ARG A 125 23.50 24.02 3.83
N ARG A 126 22.55 24.41 4.68
CA ARG A 126 21.34 23.62 4.93
C ARG A 126 20.28 23.97 3.89
N SER A 127 19.64 22.95 3.33
CA SER A 127 18.51 23.11 2.40
C SER A 127 17.38 22.17 2.80
N THR A 128 16.16 22.56 2.46
CA THR A 128 14.96 21.78 2.71
C THR A 128 14.22 21.61 1.39
N ALA A 129 13.81 20.39 1.04
CA ALA A 129 13.00 20.07 -0.13
C ALA A 129 12.46 18.64 -0.05
N SER A 130 11.24 18.39 -0.52
CA SER A 130 10.72 17.01 -0.65
C SER A 130 11.57 16.14 -1.58
N SER A 131 12.28 16.77 -2.53
CA SER A 131 13.30 16.16 -3.38
C SER A 131 14.41 15.41 -2.62
N PHE A 132 14.69 15.78 -1.37
CA PHE A 132 15.68 15.08 -0.51
C PHE A 132 15.09 13.87 0.22
N ALA A 133 13.76 13.77 0.36
CA ALA A 133 13.08 12.65 1.00
C ALA A 133 12.93 11.46 0.03
N ALA A 134 12.60 11.72 -1.23
CA ALA A 134 12.45 10.69 -2.28
C ALA A 134 13.64 9.72 -2.42
N PRO A 135 14.92 10.15 -2.47
CA PRO A 135 16.05 9.22 -2.61
C PRO A 135 16.25 8.33 -1.37
N LEU A 136 15.87 8.80 -0.19
CA LEU A 136 15.98 8.03 1.05
C LEU A 136 15.00 6.86 1.07
N VAL A 137 13.77 7.08 0.57
CA VAL A 137 12.79 6.02 0.33
C VAL A 137 13.19 5.14 -0.85
N SER A 138 13.74 5.71 -1.92
CA SER A 138 14.24 4.95 -3.09
C SER A 138 15.26 3.90 -2.70
N ARG A 139 16.19 4.23 -1.82
CA ARG A 139 17.16 3.28 -1.26
C ARG A 139 16.48 2.13 -0.51
N ILE A 140 15.48 2.43 0.32
CA ILE A 140 14.73 1.40 1.07
C ILE A 140 13.94 0.51 0.10
N ALA A 141 13.31 1.08 -0.91
CA ALA A 141 12.61 0.35 -1.97
C ALA A 141 13.57 -0.57 -2.74
N ALA A 142 14.77 -0.09 -3.10
CA ALA A 142 15.77 -0.88 -3.82
C ALA A 142 16.29 -2.07 -3.00
N HIS A 143 16.58 -1.87 -1.71
CA HIS A 143 16.96 -2.98 -0.84
C HIS A 143 15.81 -3.96 -0.61
N THR A 144 14.58 -3.46 -0.48
CA THR A 144 13.39 -4.32 -0.36
C THR A 144 13.25 -5.17 -1.60
N TRP A 145 13.32 -4.59 -2.79
CA TRP A 145 13.30 -5.31 -4.06
C TRP A 145 14.36 -6.41 -4.11
N ALA A 146 15.62 -6.09 -3.80
CA ALA A 146 16.75 -7.01 -3.89
C ALA A 146 16.70 -8.19 -2.90
N ASN A 147 15.92 -8.09 -1.82
CA ASN A 147 15.82 -9.13 -0.79
C ASN A 147 14.56 -9.99 -0.91
N LEU A 148 13.67 -9.70 -1.85
CA LEU A 148 12.47 -10.50 -2.11
C LEU A 148 12.77 -11.58 -3.14
N ARG A 149 12.15 -12.75 -2.98
CA ARG A 149 12.28 -13.87 -3.93
C ARG A 149 11.64 -13.59 -5.29
N GLN A 150 10.46 -12.98 -5.28
CA GLN A 150 9.68 -12.62 -6.48
C GLN A 150 9.16 -11.18 -6.32
N PRO A 151 10.04 -10.17 -6.43
CA PRO A 151 9.65 -8.79 -6.23
C PRO A 151 8.74 -8.29 -7.35
N THR A 152 7.76 -7.46 -6.97
CA THR A 152 6.97 -6.65 -7.90
C THR A 152 6.83 -5.23 -7.36
N PRO A 153 6.51 -4.23 -8.21
CA PRO A 153 6.40 -2.85 -7.76
C PRO A 153 5.38 -2.66 -6.62
N ASP A 154 4.21 -3.29 -6.73
CA ASP A 154 3.17 -3.21 -5.71
C ASP A 154 3.56 -3.93 -4.43
N LEU A 155 4.27 -5.06 -4.50
CA LEU A 155 4.77 -5.74 -3.29
C LEU A 155 5.77 -4.88 -2.53
N VAL A 156 6.72 -4.26 -3.24
CA VAL A 156 7.68 -3.34 -2.63
C VAL A 156 6.94 -2.15 -2.01
N LYS A 157 6.01 -1.54 -2.74
CA LYS A 157 5.18 -0.44 -2.22
C LYS A 157 4.38 -0.85 -0.97
N ALA A 158 3.76 -2.03 -0.99
CA ALA A 158 2.96 -2.53 0.12
C ALA A 158 3.80 -2.79 1.38
N LEU A 159 4.98 -3.40 1.24
CA LEU A 159 5.89 -3.64 2.37
C LEU A 159 6.44 -2.35 2.97
N LEU A 160 6.75 -1.34 2.14
CA LEU A 160 7.17 -0.02 2.63
C LEU A 160 6.05 0.68 3.41
N ILE A 161 4.80 0.62 2.94
CA ILE A 161 3.62 1.15 3.64
C ILE A 161 3.36 0.37 4.95
N ASN A 162 3.51 -0.95 4.92
CA ASN A 162 3.36 -1.80 6.09
C ASN A 162 4.38 -1.43 7.18
N ALA A 163 5.64 -1.19 6.80
CA ALA A 163 6.73 -0.80 7.69
C ALA A 163 6.70 0.66 8.17
N ALA A 164 5.78 1.48 7.64
CA ALA A 164 5.67 2.89 7.99
C ALA A 164 5.12 3.11 9.41
N ASP A 165 5.55 4.21 10.05
CA ASP A 165 5.33 4.51 11.47
C ASP A 165 3.93 5.03 11.85
N GLN A 166 3.04 5.26 10.87
CA GLN A 166 1.65 5.67 11.15
C GLN A 166 0.68 4.52 10.85
N GLU A 167 -0.34 4.42 11.70
CA GLU A 167 -1.43 3.45 11.53
C GLU A 167 -2.44 3.95 10.50
N ASP A 168 -2.77 5.24 10.57
CA ASP A 168 -3.71 5.91 9.68
C ASP A 168 -2.99 6.82 8.68
N PHE A 169 -3.68 7.09 7.57
CA PHE A 169 -3.19 8.03 6.58
C PHE A 169 -3.32 9.48 7.10
N HIS A 170 -2.25 10.25 6.99
CA HIS A 170 -2.27 11.69 7.23
C HIS A 170 -1.89 12.45 5.96
N TYR A 171 -2.72 13.40 5.52
CA TYR A 171 -2.56 14.09 4.23
C TYR A 171 -1.18 14.74 4.03
N ARG A 172 -0.45 15.12 5.08
CA ARG A 172 0.90 15.70 4.92
C ARG A 172 2.04 14.68 4.90
N THR A 173 1.83 13.51 5.49
CA THR A 173 2.89 12.53 5.82
C THR A 173 2.63 11.13 5.29
N GLY A 174 1.48 10.91 4.66
CA GLY A 174 1.03 9.61 4.20
C GLY A 174 0.81 8.64 5.35
N TYR A 175 1.20 7.38 5.15
CA TYR A 175 1.33 6.37 6.19
C TYR A 175 2.62 6.52 7.01
N GLY A 176 3.38 7.59 6.76
CA GLY A 176 4.57 7.94 7.49
C GLY A 176 5.86 7.44 6.86
N SER A 177 6.84 7.19 7.71
CA SER A 177 8.21 6.85 7.35
C SER A 177 8.47 5.38 7.68
N PRO A 178 9.00 4.56 6.77
CA PRO A 178 9.45 3.19 7.06
C PRO A 178 10.71 3.17 7.94
N ILE A 179 10.59 3.66 9.19
CA ILE A 179 11.66 3.80 10.17
C ILE A 179 11.73 2.62 11.16
N SER A 180 10.96 1.56 10.92
CA SER A 180 11.05 0.35 11.73
C SER A 180 12.52 -0.12 11.81
N PRO A 181 13.03 -0.47 13.00
CA PRO A 181 14.38 -1.03 13.13
C PRO A 181 14.53 -2.30 12.29
N ILE A 182 13.42 -3.03 12.12
CA ILE A 182 13.32 -4.18 11.23
C ILE A 182 13.14 -3.71 9.79
N LYS A 183 13.92 -4.28 8.88
CA LYS A 183 13.86 -3.96 7.45
C LYS A 183 12.50 -4.38 6.87
N PRO A 184 11.92 -3.64 5.90
CA PRO A 184 10.59 -3.95 5.33
C PRO A 184 10.42 -5.37 4.75
N TRP A 185 11.50 -6.06 4.43
CA TRP A 185 11.50 -7.43 3.89
C TRP A 185 11.76 -8.51 4.97
N ARG A 186 11.71 -8.17 6.26
CA ARG A 186 11.90 -9.09 7.38
C ARG A 186 10.80 -8.94 8.41
N SER A 187 10.50 -10.02 9.12
CA SER A 187 9.67 -10.00 10.33
C SER A 187 10.58 -9.84 11.57
N SER A 188 10.13 -9.13 12.60
CA SER A 188 10.71 -9.25 13.96
C SER A 188 10.30 -10.58 14.58
N ASP A 189 10.93 -10.98 15.68
CA ASP A 189 10.54 -12.19 16.41
C ASP A 189 9.08 -12.10 16.92
N ASN A 190 8.66 -10.93 17.39
CA ASN A 190 7.32 -10.66 17.92
C ASN A 190 6.24 -10.39 16.85
N ALA A 191 6.58 -10.46 15.56
CA ALA A 191 5.63 -10.27 14.49
C ALA A 191 5.81 -11.32 13.38
N VAL A 192 4.81 -11.48 12.55
CA VAL A 192 4.94 -12.19 11.28
C VAL A 192 4.31 -11.36 10.19
N ILE A 193 5.06 -11.17 9.10
CA ILE A 193 4.59 -10.54 7.87
C ILE A 193 4.57 -11.60 6.79
N PHE A 194 3.40 -11.81 6.20
CA PHE A 194 3.23 -12.70 5.05
C PHE A 194 2.54 -11.94 3.92
N CYS A 195 2.90 -12.33 2.69
CA CYS A 195 2.48 -11.61 1.50
C CYS A 195 2.31 -12.56 0.31
N TRP A 196 1.39 -12.21 -0.58
CA TRP A 196 1.13 -12.94 -1.80
C TRP A 196 0.49 -12.02 -2.83
N GLN A 197 0.43 -12.50 -4.07
CA GLN A 197 -0.24 -11.83 -5.18
C GLN A 197 -1.23 -12.77 -5.81
N GLN A 198 -2.34 -12.21 -6.29
CA GLN A 198 -3.37 -12.98 -6.98
C GLN A 198 -3.98 -12.14 -8.11
N ALA A 199 -4.18 -12.76 -9.26
CA ALA A 199 -5.08 -12.24 -10.27
C ALA A 199 -6.54 -12.50 -9.84
N ILE A 200 -7.31 -11.43 -9.67
CA ILE A 200 -8.72 -11.50 -9.27
C ILE A 200 -9.61 -10.93 -10.38
N VAL A 201 -10.76 -11.55 -10.58
CA VAL A 201 -11.83 -11.08 -11.47
C VAL A 201 -13.03 -10.59 -10.66
N GLU A 202 -13.93 -9.86 -11.31
CA GLU A 202 -15.13 -9.35 -10.63
C GLU A 202 -16.19 -10.43 -10.39
N LYS A 203 -17.26 -10.06 -9.69
CA LYS A 203 -18.38 -10.95 -9.29
C LYS A 203 -18.02 -12.14 -8.38
N ARG A 204 -16.74 -12.40 -8.12
CA ARG A 204 -16.27 -13.46 -7.21
C ARG A 204 -15.80 -12.90 -5.87
N ASN A 205 -15.97 -13.68 -4.82
CA ASN A 205 -15.28 -13.49 -3.56
C ASN A 205 -14.07 -14.43 -3.54
N TYR A 206 -12.91 -13.91 -3.15
CA TYR A 206 -11.69 -14.68 -2.96
C TYR A 206 -11.46 -14.88 -1.47
N TYR A 207 -11.25 -16.12 -1.05
CA TYR A 207 -10.96 -16.47 0.33
C TYR A 207 -9.61 -17.17 0.42
N TRP A 208 -8.74 -16.66 1.30
CA TRP A 208 -7.53 -17.35 1.75
C TRP A 208 -7.74 -17.75 3.20
N SER A 209 -8.22 -18.97 3.40
CA SER A 209 -8.51 -19.57 4.71
C SER A 209 -7.28 -20.29 5.28
N GLY A 210 -7.38 -20.80 6.50
CA GLY A 210 -6.32 -21.57 7.13
C GLY A 210 -5.16 -20.73 7.68
N ILE A 211 -5.30 -19.41 7.81
CA ILE A 211 -4.27 -18.56 8.42
C ILE A 211 -4.28 -18.84 9.93
N GLN A 212 -3.40 -19.75 10.36
CA GLN A 212 -3.29 -20.14 11.76
C GLN A 212 -2.71 -19.00 12.58
N LEU A 213 -3.31 -18.76 13.74
CA LEU A 213 -2.80 -17.75 14.67
C LEU A 213 -1.70 -18.34 15.55
N PRO A 214 -0.54 -17.66 15.65
CA PRO A 214 0.52 -18.03 16.59
C PRO A 214 0.01 -18.10 18.04
N PRO A 215 0.34 -19.14 18.82
CA PRO A 215 -0.10 -19.28 20.21
C PRO A 215 0.19 -18.05 21.09
N SER A 216 1.29 -17.35 20.84
CA SER A 216 1.64 -16.10 21.54
C SER A 216 0.61 -14.98 21.34
N LEU A 217 -0.13 -14.99 20.23
CA LEU A 217 -1.21 -14.03 19.95
C LEU A 217 -2.56 -14.47 20.49
N THR A 218 -2.71 -15.73 20.93
CA THR A 218 -3.99 -16.32 21.28
C THR A 218 -3.97 -16.97 22.65
N ARG A 219 -3.88 -16.13 23.69
CA ARG A 219 -3.95 -16.56 25.08
C ARG A 219 -5.40 -16.56 25.58
N GLY A 220 -5.87 -17.71 26.06
CA GLY A 220 -7.20 -17.85 26.66
C GLY A 220 -8.36 -17.66 25.66
N GLY A 221 -8.19 -18.09 24.41
CA GLY A 221 -9.22 -17.99 23.36
C GLY A 221 -9.45 -16.58 22.83
N LYS A 222 -8.57 -15.62 23.15
CA LYS A 222 -8.63 -14.24 22.67
C LYS A 222 -7.39 -13.88 21.87
N PHE A 223 -7.59 -13.28 20.70
CA PHE A 223 -6.53 -12.64 19.94
C PHE A 223 -6.10 -11.34 20.64
N LYS A 224 -4.86 -11.26 21.12
CA LYS A 224 -4.27 -10.06 21.71
C LYS A 224 -3.02 -9.67 20.94
N GLY A 225 -3.13 -8.62 20.15
CA GLY A 225 -2.05 -8.12 19.33
C GLY A 225 -2.53 -7.03 18.38
N ARG A 226 -1.73 -6.76 17.36
CA ARG A 226 -2.01 -5.84 16.27
C ARG A 226 -2.13 -6.61 14.96
N VAL A 227 -3.07 -6.21 14.12
CA VAL A 227 -3.19 -6.67 12.74
C VAL A 227 -3.08 -5.46 11.82
N LYS A 228 -2.18 -5.53 10.83
CA LYS A 228 -2.07 -4.52 9.76
C LYS A 228 -2.20 -5.21 8.41
N LEU A 229 -3.20 -4.81 7.62
CA LEU A 229 -3.45 -5.25 6.26
C LEU A 229 -3.10 -4.11 5.30
N VAL A 230 -2.24 -4.40 4.32
CA VAL A 230 -1.99 -3.53 3.16
C VAL A 230 -2.34 -4.34 1.91
N ALA A 231 -3.35 -3.89 1.15
CA ALA A 231 -3.74 -4.50 -0.11
C ALA A 231 -3.63 -3.46 -1.24
N ILE A 232 -2.93 -3.80 -2.32
CA ILE A 232 -2.73 -2.92 -3.47
C ILE A 232 -3.26 -3.63 -4.71
N LEU A 233 -4.24 -3.02 -5.36
CA LEU A 233 -4.69 -3.40 -6.69
C LEU A 233 -3.82 -2.69 -7.73
N ALA A 234 -3.46 -3.36 -8.83
CA ALA A 234 -2.97 -2.70 -10.04
C ALA A 234 -4.20 -2.25 -10.86
N PRO A 235 -4.72 -1.03 -10.67
CA PRO A 235 -6.06 -0.70 -11.15
C PRO A 235 -6.10 -0.59 -12.68
N VAL A 236 -7.27 -0.87 -13.25
CA VAL A 236 -7.59 -0.45 -14.61
C VAL A 236 -7.91 1.04 -14.54
N THR A 237 -7.23 1.84 -15.38
CA THR A 237 -7.32 3.30 -15.32
C THR A 237 -7.61 3.90 -16.68
N HIS A 238 -8.25 5.08 -16.70
CA HIS A 238 -8.45 5.90 -17.89
C HIS A 238 -8.13 7.37 -17.62
N ALA A 239 -7.53 8.04 -18.60
CA ALA A 239 -7.21 9.47 -18.52
C ALA A 239 -8.39 10.39 -18.88
N MET A 240 -9.50 9.82 -19.38
CA MET A 240 -10.64 10.58 -19.89
C MET A 240 -11.65 10.90 -18.78
N GLY A 241 -11.81 12.18 -18.46
CA GLY A 241 -12.84 12.66 -17.52
C GLY A 241 -12.50 12.47 -16.04
N THR A 242 -13.55 12.41 -15.22
CA THR A 242 -13.49 11.99 -13.81
C THR A 242 -13.52 10.47 -13.73
N ASN A 243 -13.28 9.87 -12.57
CA ASN A 243 -13.27 8.43 -12.32
C ASN A 243 -12.02 7.64 -12.75
N TYR A 244 -10.84 8.24 -12.62
CA TYR A 244 -9.54 7.71 -13.08
C TYR A 244 -9.34 6.20 -12.91
N ALA A 245 -9.55 5.65 -11.70
CA ALA A 245 -9.51 4.20 -11.46
C ALA A 245 -10.88 3.57 -11.71
N SER A 246 -11.02 2.72 -12.72
CA SER A 246 -12.28 2.00 -12.99
C SER A 246 -12.45 0.76 -12.11
N THR A 247 -11.38 0.28 -11.49
CA THR A 247 -11.43 -0.85 -10.56
C THR A 247 -11.01 -0.46 -9.15
N ARG A 248 -11.62 -1.12 -8.17
CA ARG A 248 -11.25 -1.01 -6.75
C ARG A 248 -11.27 -2.37 -6.08
N LEU A 249 -10.49 -2.47 -5.00
CA LEU A 249 -10.39 -3.66 -4.17
C LEU A 249 -11.06 -3.42 -2.81
N GLU A 250 -11.88 -4.38 -2.40
CA GLU A 250 -12.22 -4.58 -0.99
C GLU A 250 -11.38 -5.73 -0.45
N ALA A 251 -10.81 -5.56 0.74
CA ALA A 251 -10.06 -6.59 1.43
C ALA A 251 -10.35 -6.53 2.94
N THR A 252 -10.58 -7.69 3.54
CA THR A 252 -10.96 -7.83 4.94
C THR A 252 -10.28 -9.05 5.54
N VAL A 253 -9.61 -8.90 6.69
CA VAL A 253 -9.23 -10.05 7.51
C VAL A 253 -10.41 -10.40 8.41
N GLN A 254 -10.80 -11.67 8.40
CA GLN A 254 -11.96 -12.18 9.12
C GLN A 254 -11.53 -13.24 10.13
N PHE A 255 -12.31 -13.36 11.19
CA PHE A 255 -12.17 -14.40 12.21
C PHE A 255 -13.49 -15.14 12.38
N ARG A 256 -13.44 -16.38 12.88
CA ARG A 256 -14.65 -17.14 13.17
C ARG A 256 -15.15 -16.84 14.58
N THR A 257 -16.44 -16.56 14.70
CA THR A 257 -17.13 -16.33 15.99
C THR A 257 -17.50 -17.67 16.66
N ASN A 258 -17.85 -17.64 17.95
CA ASN A 258 -18.33 -18.83 18.68
C ASN A 258 -19.60 -19.45 18.06
N ALA A 259 -20.38 -18.65 17.33
CA ALA A 259 -21.56 -19.11 16.58
C ALA A 259 -21.20 -19.75 15.22
N GLY A 260 -19.92 -19.91 14.90
CA GLY A 260 -19.44 -20.50 13.66
C GLY A 260 -19.46 -19.57 12.44
N LYS A 261 -19.93 -18.32 12.58
CA LYS A 261 -19.99 -17.31 11.51
C LYS A 261 -18.67 -16.55 11.38
N TRP A 262 -18.31 -16.17 10.17
CA TRP A 262 -17.18 -15.28 9.91
C TRP A 262 -17.56 -13.82 10.13
N ASP A 263 -16.78 -13.13 10.96
CA ASP A 263 -16.93 -11.71 11.26
C ASP A 263 -15.63 -10.96 10.94
N ARG A 264 -15.72 -9.64 10.79
CA ARG A 264 -14.60 -8.77 10.45
C ARG A 264 -13.67 -8.61 11.65
N LEU A 265 -12.39 -8.93 11.43
CA LEU A 265 -11.33 -8.56 12.37
C LEU A 265 -10.78 -7.17 12.04
N VAL A 266 -10.39 -6.93 10.78
CA VAL A 266 -9.90 -5.63 10.30
C VAL A 266 -10.23 -5.44 8.81
N GLY A 267 -10.54 -4.20 8.42
CA GLY A 267 -10.87 -3.83 7.03
C GLY A 267 -12.36 -3.84 6.69
N SER A 268 -12.66 -3.92 5.38
CA SER A 268 -13.96 -3.62 4.74
C SER A 268 -14.30 -2.13 4.70
N MET A 269 -15.15 -1.77 3.74
CA MET A 269 -15.94 -0.54 3.78
C MET A 269 -17.39 -0.90 4.12
N GLU A 270 -18.18 0.10 4.53
CA GLU A 270 -19.63 -0.05 4.62
C GLU A 270 -20.24 -0.01 3.21
N LEU A 271 -21.02 -1.03 2.86
CA LEU A 271 -21.58 -1.18 1.50
C LEU A 271 -22.79 -0.27 1.26
N GLU A 272 -23.50 0.11 2.31
CA GLU A 272 -24.75 0.87 2.24
C GLU A 272 -24.53 2.39 2.23
N THR A 273 -23.29 2.85 2.40
CA THR A 273 -22.95 4.27 2.42
C THR A 273 -23.12 4.89 1.02
N PRO A 274 -23.86 6.02 0.89
CA PRO A 274 -23.97 6.74 -0.37
C PRO A 274 -22.60 7.05 -0.99
N GLU A 275 -22.48 6.91 -2.31
CA GLU A 275 -21.21 7.00 -3.04
C GLU A 275 -20.38 8.24 -2.68
N GLY A 276 -21.00 9.43 -2.65
CA GLY A 276 -20.30 10.68 -2.33
C GLY A 276 -19.69 10.70 -0.92
N VAL A 277 -20.39 10.08 0.05
CA VAL A 277 -19.92 9.97 1.44
C VAL A 277 -18.77 8.95 1.51
N ALA A 278 -18.95 7.77 0.89
CA ALA A 278 -17.92 6.74 0.87
C ALA A 278 -16.63 7.18 0.14
N ARG A 279 -16.73 8.04 -0.88
CA ARG A 279 -15.55 8.66 -1.52
C ARG A 279 -14.79 9.56 -0.56
N THR A 280 -15.50 10.32 0.27
CA THR A 280 -14.90 11.30 1.19
C THR A 280 -14.29 10.63 2.42
N HIS A 281 -14.98 9.65 3.00
CA HIS A 281 -14.57 9.01 4.25
C HIS A 281 -13.73 7.75 4.05
N ASP A 282 -14.04 6.93 3.04
CA ASP A 282 -13.38 5.64 2.85
C ASP A 282 -12.40 5.62 1.67
N ALA A 283 -12.23 6.76 0.98
CA ALA A 283 -11.50 6.85 -0.28
C ALA A 283 -11.90 5.70 -1.21
N LYS A 284 -13.22 5.53 -1.45
CA LYS A 284 -13.82 4.34 -2.08
C LYS A 284 -13.15 3.84 -3.36
N TRP A 285 -12.54 4.70 -4.17
CA TRP A 285 -11.85 4.32 -5.42
C TRP A 285 -10.33 4.32 -5.32
N GLN A 286 -9.77 4.48 -4.11
CA GLN A 286 -8.36 4.28 -3.85
C GLN A 286 -7.97 2.81 -4.15
N PRO A 287 -6.95 2.56 -4.98
CA PRO A 287 -6.48 1.20 -5.29
C PRO A 287 -5.70 0.55 -4.13
N ILE A 288 -5.26 1.37 -3.16
CA ILE A 288 -4.53 0.95 -1.97
C ILE A 288 -5.49 0.93 -0.77
N ARG A 289 -5.58 -0.21 -0.10
CA ARG A 289 -6.29 -0.38 1.16
C ARG A 289 -5.28 -0.62 2.27
N VAL A 290 -5.31 0.23 3.28
CA VAL A 290 -4.50 0.05 4.48
C VAL A 290 -5.44 0.08 5.67
N TYR A 291 -5.38 -0.96 6.47
CA TYR A 291 -6.14 -1.07 7.69
C TYR A 291 -5.22 -1.54 8.80
N SER A 292 -5.29 -0.89 9.96
CA SER A 292 -4.53 -1.30 11.14
C SER A 292 -5.43 -1.26 12.35
N GLN A 293 -5.41 -2.32 13.15
CA GLN A 293 -6.21 -2.40 14.35
C GLN A 293 -5.47 -3.13 15.47
N GLN A 294 -5.61 -2.60 16.69
CA GLN A 294 -4.99 -3.10 17.90
C GLN A 294 -6.04 -3.66 18.85
N PHE A 295 -5.73 -4.78 19.51
CA PHE A 295 -6.64 -5.48 20.42
C PHE A 295 -6.01 -5.68 21.82
N PRO A 296 -5.72 -4.60 22.58
CA PRO A 296 -5.04 -4.70 23.88
C PRO A 296 -5.85 -5.48 24.94
N ARG A 297 -7.18 -5.44 24.86
CA ARG A 297 -8.10 -6.20 25.74
C ARG A 297 -8.42 -7.62 25.22
N GLY A 298 -7.88 -7.97 24.05
CA GLY A 298 -8.16 -9.20 23.35
C GLY A 298 -9.50 -9.20 22.59
N LYS A 299 -9.57 -9.89 21.45
CA LYS A 299 -10.80 -10.20 20.71
C LYS A 299 -11.10 -11.68 20.82
N THR A 300 -12.25 -12.05 21.37
CA THR A 300 -12.67 -13.46 21.49
C THR A 300 -12.84 -14.08 20.12
N LEU A 301 -12.19 -15.22 19.91
CA LEU A 301 -12.30 -16.00 18.68
C LEU A 301 -13.00 -17.33 18.99
N GLY A 302 -13.87 -17.78 18.08
CA GLY A 302 -14.47 -19.11 18.15
C GLY A 302 -13.54 -20.21 17.68
N GLN A 303 -12.57 -19.89 16.82
CA GLN A 303 -11.52 -20.79 16.35
C GLN A 303 -10.21 -20.03 16.18
N ASN A 304 -9.08 -20.73 16.28
CA ASN A 304 -7.75 -20.15 16.18
C ASN A 304 -7.30 -19.91 14.72
N GLU A 305 -8.22 -19.41 13.90
CA GLU A 305 -8.04 -19.31 12.46
C GLU A 305 -8.55 -17.95 11.96
N LEU A 306 -7.75 -17.36 11.08
CA LEU A 306 -8.14 -16.22 10.27
C LEU A 306 -8.32 -16.63 8.82
N ARG A 307 -9.09 -15.81 8.09
CA ARG A 307 -9.09 -15.82 6.64
C ARG A 307 -9.01 -14.40 6.09
N LEU A 308 -8.44 -14.25 4.90
CA LEU A 308 -8.57 -13.01 4.15
C LEU A 308 -9.69 -13.16 3.11
N ARG A 309 -10.62 -12.20 3.07
CA ARG A 309 -11.61 -12.06 1.99
C ARG A 309 -11.23 -10.88 1.11
N ALA A 310 -11.24 -11.06 -0.21
CA ALA A 310 -11.12 -9.96 -1.15
C ALA A 310 -12.21 -10.00 -2.24
N ARG A 311 -12.58 -8.82 -2.74
CA ARG A 311 -13.55 -8.66 -3.84
C ARG A 311 -13.17 -7.49 -4.74
N LEU A 312 -13.19 -7.73 -6.05
CA LEU A 312 -13.00 -6.71 -7.07
C LEU A 312 -14.33 -6.06 -7.44
N PHE A 313 -14.32 -4.74 -7.59
CA PHE A 313 -15.47 -3.97 -8.09
C PHE A 313 -15.05 -3.10 -9.27
N TRP A 314 -15.97 -2.95 -10.23
CA TRP A 314 -15.83 -2.10 -11.40
C TRP A 314 -16.81 -0.94 -11.37
N ARG A 315 -16.44 0.16 -12.04
CA ARG A 315 -17.32 1.23 -12.50
C ARG A 315 -17.04 1.55 -13.96
N ASP A 316 -17.91 2.37 -14.55
CA ASP A 316 -17.76 2.90 -15.91
C ASP A 316 -17.51 1.80 -16.95
N ARG A 317 -18.16 0.64 -16.77
CA ARG A 317 -18.00 -0.55 -17.62
C ARG A 317 -18.27 -0.28 -19.10
N TYR A 318 -19.11 0.72 -19.40
CA TYR A 318 -19.43 1.15 -20.76
C TYR A 318 -18.21 1.66 -21.54
N LEU A 319 -17.09 1.97 -20.88
CA LEU A 319 -15.83 2.38 -21.52
C LEU A 319 -15.04 1.19 -22.11
N TYR A 320 -15.38 -0.04 -21.74
CA TYR A 320 -14.59 -1.23 -22.08
C TYR A 320 -15.37 -2.18 -23.00
N THR A 321 -14.87 -2.36 -24.22
CA THR A 321 -15.46 -3.30 -25.20
C THR A 321 -15.10 -4.74 -24.83
N GLY A 322 -16.09 -5.66 -24.87
CA GLY A 322 -15.86 -7.09 -24.64
C GLY A 322 -16.20 -7.61 -23.24
N GLY A 323 -16.78 -6.77 -22.37
CA GLY A 323 -17.14 -7.14 -21.00
C GLY A 323 -15.96 -7.08 -20.03
N THR A 324 -16.26 -6.89 -18.74
CA THR A 324 -15.27 -6.73 -17.67
C THR A 324 -15.15 -7.96 -16.76
N GLU A 325 -15.98 -8.97 -17.02
CA GLU A 325 -16.29 -10.06 -16.08
C GLU A 325 -15.12 -11.03 -15.89
N ASP A 326 -14.38 -11.28 -16.96
CA ASP A 326 -13.24 -12.19 -16.99
C ASP A 326 -11.90 -11.45 -17.07
N TRP A 327 -11.87 -10.12 -16.90
CA TRP A 327 -10.61 -9.37 -16.97
C TRP A 327 -9.85 -9.49 -15.64
N PRO A 328 -8.72 -10.24 -15.59
CA PRO A 328 -7.95 -10.38 -14.36
C PRO A 328 -7.24 -9.07 -14.02
N VAL A 329 -7.34 -8.69 -12.75
CA VAL A 329 -6.60 -7.57 -12.17
C VAL A 329 -5.74 -8.10 -11.04
N THR A 330 -4.44 -7.82 -11.06
CA THR A 330 -3.53 -8.29 -10.01
C THR A 330 -3.72 -7.49 -8.73
N ALA A 331 -3.91 -8.20 -7.62
CA ALA A 331 -3.91 -7.66 -6.27
C ALA A 331 -2.72 -8.24 -5.49
N THR A 332 -2.10 -7.38 -4.68
CA THR A 332 -1.01 -7.73 -3.77
C THR A 332 -1.49 -7.55 -2.34
N PHE A 333 -1.26 -8.54 -1.49
CA PHE A 333 -1.67 -8.53 -0.09
C PHE A 333 -0.43 -8.65 0.81
N VAL A 334 -0.36 -7.81 1.84
CA VAL A 334 0.62 -7.89 2.92
C VAL A 334 -0.15 -7.84 4.22
N VAL A 335 -0.03 -8.89 5.03
CA VAL A 335 -0.65 -8.98 6.35
C VAL A 335 0.44 -9.10 7.39
N MET A 336 0.36 -8.27 8.43
CA MET A 336 1.19 -8.35 9.62
C MET A 336 0.31 -8.76 10.80
N LEU A 337 0.78 -9.73 11.57
CA LEU A 337 0.29 -10.05 12.91
C LEU A 337 1.43 -9.77 13.90
N GLU A 338 1.17 -8.97 14.92
CA GLU A 338 2.20 -8.56 15.88
C GLU A 338 1.72 -8.68 17.32
N SER A 339 2.61 -9.15 18.19
CA SER A 339 2.44 -9.18 19.64
C SER A 339 2.91 -7.86 20.26
N PHE A 340 2.18 -7.40 21.28
CA PHE A 340 2.63 -6.27 22.12
C PHE A 340 3.83 -6.61 23.02
N ASP A 341 4.09 -7.90 23.23
CA ASP A 341 5.27 -8.40 23.92
C ASP A 341 6.38 -8.70 22.91
N ALA A 342 7.51 -8.01 23.04
CA ALA A 342 8.66 -8.12 22.15
C ALA A 342 9.42 -9.45 22.28
N GLU A 343 9.24 -10.17 23.40
CA GLU A 343 9.91 -11.46 23.66
C GLU A 343 9.16 -12.65 23.04
N HIS A 344 7.92 -12.44 22.58
CA HIS A 344 7.16 -13.49 21.90
C HIS A 344 7.81 -13.88 20.57
N ARG A 345 7.79 -15.18 20.26
CA ARG A 345 8.37 -15.76 19.04
C ARG A 345 7.32 -16.01 17.96
N VAL A 346 6.49 -15.00 17.73
CA VAL A 346 5.36 -15.02 16.78
C VAL A 346 5.78 -15.52 15.40
N TYR A 347 6.93 -15.08 14.88
CA TYR A 347 7.43 -15.54 13.59
C TYR A 347 7.67 -17.05 13.55
N GLN A 348 8.43 -17.59 14.52
CA GLN A 348 8.78 -19.01 14.57
C GLN A 348 7.53 -19.86 14.79
N GLU A 349 6.63 -19.42 15.68
CA GLU A 349 5.35 -20.07 15.93
C GLU A 349 4.48 -20.14 14.67
N PHE A 350 4.39 -19.04 13.91
CA PHE A 350 3.65 -19.02 12.66
C PHE A 350 4.24 -19.97 11.62
N VAL A 351 5.57 -19.95 11.43
CA VAL A 351 6.25 -20.82 10.48
C VAL A 351 6.06 -22.30 10.86
N ASN A 352 6.15 -22.65 12.14
CA ASN A 352 5.92 -24.02 12.59
C ASN A 352 4.46 -24.46 12.38
N GLY A 353 3.50 -23.61 12.71
CA GLY A 353 2.08 -23.90 12.53
C GLY A 353 1.69 -24.07 11.05
N MET A 354 2.23 -23.21 10.18
CA MET A 354 2.00 -23.31 8.73
C MET A 354 2.81 -24.44 8.09
N GLY A 355 4.02 -24.73 8.57
CA GLY A 355 4.89 -25.79 8.05
C GLY A 355 4.34 -27.19 8.29
N GLN A 356 3.73 -27.44 9.44
CA GLN A 356 3.03 -28.70 9.72
C GLN A 356 1.87 -28.95 8.75
N LEU A 357 1.20 -27.88 8.30
CA LEU A 357 0.15 -27.98 7.28
C LEU A 357 0.73 -28.29 5.89
N VAL A 358 1.89 -27.76 5.51
CA VAL A 358 2.51 -28.06 4.21
C VAL A 358 3.05 -29.50 4.14
N GLU A 359 3.50 -30.08 5.26
CA GLU A 359 3.90 -31.49 5.31
C GLU A 359 2.71 -32.47 5.38
N THR A 360 1.62 -32.10 6.07
CA THR A 360 0.37 -32.90 6.06
C THR A 360 -0.48 -32.68 4.82
N ALA A 361 -0.25 -31.58 4.10
CA ALA A 361 -0.96 -31.18 2.91
C ALA A 361 0.03 -30.90 1.77
N VAL A 362 0.42 -31.95 1.04
CA VAL A 362 0.55 -31.81 -0.42
C VAL A 362 -0.86 -31.53 -0.95
N ILE A 363 -1.37 -30.33 -0.70
CA ILE A 363 -2.70 -29.90 -1.15
C ILE A 363 -2.52 -28.47 -1.62
N GLU A 364 -2.81 -28.28 -2.91
CA GLU A 364 -2.96 -26.96 -3.52
C GLU A 364 -3.83 -26.07 -2.61
N PRO A 365 -3.52 -24.77 -2.47
CA PRO A 365 -4.38 -23.87 -1.71
C PRO A 365 -5.83 -24.01 -2.22
N ILE A 366 -6.72 -24.52 -1.38
CA ILE A 366 -8.14 -24.71 -1.72
C ILE A 366 -8.75 -23.31 -1.85
N ILE A 367 -8.83 -22.82 -3.09
CA ILE A 367 -9.57 -21.61 -3.44
C ILE A 367 -11.04 -22.01 -3.52
N GLU A 368 -11.80 -21.81 -2.44
CA GLU A 368 -13.26 -21.91 -2.51
C GLU A 368 -13.80 -20.71 -3.32
N GLN A 369 -14.24 -20.99 -4.56
CA GLN A 369 -14.93 -20.02 -5.41
C GLN A 369 -16.43 -20.17 -5.22
N ASP A 370 -17.03 -19.36 -4.36
CA ASP A 370 -18.49 -19.24 -4.33
C ASP A 370 -18.93 -18.36 -5.51
N VAL A 371 -19.55 -18.99 -6.51
CA VAL A 371 -20.30 -18.33 -7.58
C VAL A 371 -21.75 -18.19 -7.10
N GLU A 372 -22.14 -16.99 -6.65
CA GLU A 372 -23.56 -16.67 -6.54
C GLU A 372 -24.10 -16.47 -7.96
N LEU A 373 -25.03 -17.35 -8.37
CA LEU A 373 -25.75 -17.33 -9.64
C LEU A 373 -26.69 -16.13 -9.76
#